data_AF-A0A1F3T2N0-F1
#
_entry.id   AF-A0A1F3T2N0-F1
#
_cell.length_a   1.000
_cell.length_b   1.000
_cell.length_c   1.000
_cell.angle_alpha   90.00
_cell.angle_beta   90.00
_cell.angle_gamma   90.00
#
_symmetry.space_group_name_H-M   'P 1'
#
loop_
_entity.id
_entity.type
_entity.pdbx_description
1 polymer ?
#
loop_
_entity_poly.entity_id
_entity_poly.type
_entity_poly.pdbx_seq_one_letter_code
_entity_poly.pdbx_strand_id
1 'polypeptide(L)'
;MNTQKTNQGQSLIEFIMTLSFSLGIVFLFFSIAFNATDGYIAHYATFMASRTYLVVDVNANRPNGSDAIAQSEAQRVFTKYLNPSKGKFYINNPDAIDGLPYVGAGFEFKQKFSFGMIGVKDDMNLNSESFLGREPTRAECAERICYAFHGAGGGCESLVHFTLYDNGC
;
A
#
# COMPACT_ATOMS: atom_id res chain seq x y z
N MET A 1 15.24 72.71 10.66
CA MET A 1 14.64 72.09 9.46
C MET A 1 14.47 70.61 9.73
N ASN A 2 13.32 70.20 10.25
CA ASN A 2 12.99 68.78 10.44
C ASN A 2 12.36 68.28 9.14
N THR A 3 13.14 67.57 8.33
CA THR A 3 12.63 66.86 7.16
C THR A 3 11.82 65.66 7.64
N GLN A 4 10.49 65.78 7.66
CA GLN A 4 9.63 64.60 7.79
C GLN A 4 9.91 63.69 6.58
N LYS A 5 10.57 62.55 6.82
CA LYS A 5 10.73 61.49 5.82
C LYS A 5 9.34 61.00 5.43
N THR A 6 8.95 61.23 4.19
CA THR A 6 7.70 60.74 3.61
C THR A 6 7.76 59.21 3.48
N ASN A 7 7.01 58.49 4.31
CA ASN A 7 6.91 57.01 4.31
C ASN A 7 6.07 56.44 3.15
N GLN A 8 6.03 57.10 1.99
CA GLN A 8 5.07 56.82 0.90
C GLN A 8 5.27 55.49 0.15
N GLY A 9 6.24 54.65 0.55
CA GLY A 9 6.40 53.28 0.05
C GLY A 9 6.27 52.18 1.11
N GLN A 10 6.23 52.55 2.40
CA GLN A 10 6.24 51.57 3.49
C GLN A 10 4.95 50.74 3.52
N SER A 11 3.81 51.37 3.30
CA SER A 11 2.51 50.69 3.26
C SER A 11 2.40 49.69 2.11
N LEU A 12 2.99 49.98 0.94
CA LEU A 12 3.02 49.04 -0.19
C LEU A 12 3.91 47.83 0.13
N ILE A 13 5.08 48.06 0.73
CA ILE A 13 6.00 46.97 1.11
C ILE A 13 5.37 46.08 2.19
N GLU A 14 4.73 46.67 3.20
CA GLU A 14 4.03 45.94 4.26
C GLU A 14 2.85 45.12 3.71
N PHE A 15 2.09 45.68 2.76
CA PHE A 15 1.04 44.97 2.05
C PHE A 15 1.59 43.79 1.25
N ILE A 16 2.66 43.98 0.49
CA ILE A 16 3.27 42.90 -0.30
C ILE A 16 3.81 41.80 0.63
N MET A 17 4.46 42.15 1.74
CA MET A 17 4.98 41.16 2.70
C MET A 17 3.86 40.33 3.35
N THR A 18 2.80 40.99 3.84
CA THR A 18 1.66 40.30 4.46
C THR A 18 0.89 39.44 3.45
N LEU A 19 0.71 39.91 2.23
CA LEU A 19 0.09 39.14 1.15
C LEU A 19 0.94 37.93 0.75
N SER A 20 2.26 38.11 0.60
CA SER A 20 3.19 37.04 0.24
C SER A 20 3.25 35.97 1.32
N PHE A 21 3.26 36.39 2.59
CA PHE A 21 3.20 35.48 3.73
C PHE A 21 1.89 34.68 3.75
N SER A 22 0.75 35.35 3.57
CA SER A 22 -0.57 34.71 3.55
C SER A 22 -0.69 33.70 2.40
N LEU A 23 -0.29 34.09 1.19
CA LEU A 23 -0.27 33.18 0.03
C LEU A 23 0.71 32.01 0.24
N GLY A 24 1.87 32.27 0.84
CA GLY A 24 2.86 31.23 1.17
C GLY A 24 2.28 30.15 2.08
N ILE A 25 1.51 30.55 3.11
CA ILE A 25 0.82 29.61 3.99
C ILE A 25 -0.23 28.81 3.23
N VAL A 26 -1.03 29.46 2.37
CA VAL A 26 -2.06 28.77 1.57
C VAL A 26 -1.43 27.70 0.67
N PHE A 27 -0.33 28.03 -0.03
CA PHE A 27 0.37 27.07 -0.86
C PHE A 27 1.05 25.94 -0.08
N LEU A 28 1.54 26.23 1.13
CA LEU A 28 2.05 25.19 2.02
C LEU A 28 0.96 24.16 2.33
N PHE A 29 -0.26 24.61 2.68
CA PHE A 29 -1.38 23.71 2.92
C PHE A 29 -1.78 22.91 1.67
N PHE A 30 -1.78 23.53 0.49
CA PHE A 30 -2.00 22.79 -0.75
C PHE A 30 -0.94 21.71 -0.99
N SER A 31 0.34 22.01 -0.76
CA SER A 31 1.42 21.03 -0.90
C SER A 31 1.23 19.85 0.06
N ILE A 32 0.90 20.12 1.33
CA ILE A 32 0.60 19.07 2.32
C ILE A 32 -0.63 18.26 1.91
N ALA A 33 -1.70 18.90 1.43
CA ALA A 33 -2.93 18.25 1.03
C ALA A 33 -2.74 17.32 -0.19
N PHE A 34 -2.04 17.79 -1.22
CA PHE A 34 -1.68 16.94 -2.36
C PHE A 34 -0.79 15.79 -1.92
N ASN A 35 0.16 16.05 -1.03
CA ASN A 35 1.04 14.99 -0.55
C ASN A 35 0.28 13.91 0.23
N ALA A 36 -0.61 14.31 1.12
CA ALA A 36 -1.47 13.38 1.84
C ALA A 36 -2.37 12.59 0.88
N THR A 37 -2.92 13.23 -0.15
CA THR A 37 -3.77 12.58 -1.16
C THR A 37 -3.00 11.50 -1.93
N ASP A 38 -1.77 11.80 -2.37
CA ASP A 38 -0.91 10.83 -3.04
C ASP A 38 -0.59 9.62 -2.12
N GLY A 39 -0.34 9.87 -0.84
CA GLY A 39 -0.15 8.81 0.16
C GLY A 39 -1.39 7.93 0.34
N TYR A 40 -2.58 8.52 0.42
CA TYR A 40 -3.84 7.78 0.51
C TYR A 40 -4.07 6.89 -0.72
N ILE A 41 -3.76 7.39 -1.93
CA ILE A 41 -3.87 6.59 -3.15
C ILE A 41 -2.90 5.40 -3.11
N ALA A 42 -1.66 5.61 -2.65
CA ALA A 42 -0.69 4.54 -2.49
C ALA A 42 -1.16 3.45 -1.51
N HIS A 43 -1.71 3.85 -0.36
CA HIS A 43 -2.28 2.92 0.62
C HIS A 43 -3.48 2.17 0.07
N TYR A 44 -4.39 2.85 -0.61
CA TYR A 44 -5.55 2.22 -1.23
C TYR A 44 -5.14 1.20 -2.31
N ALA A 45 -4.21 1.57 -3.18
CA ALA A 45 -3.68 0.66 -4.22
C ALA A 45 -3.02 -0.57 -3.60
N THR A 46 -2.21 -0.39 -2.55
CA THR A 46 -1.54 -1.48 -1.83
C THR A 46 -2.55 -2.40 -1.16
N PHE A 47 -3.56 -1.85 -0.51
CA PHE A 47 -4.64 -2.62 0.13
C PHE A 47 -5.45 -3.44 -0.89
N MET A 48 -5.82 -2.84 -2.02
CA MET A 48 -6.56 -3.55 -3.08
C MET A 48 -5.72 -4.66 -3.72
N ALA A 49 -4.42 -4.43 -3.92
CA ALA A 49 -3.50 -5.44 -4.40
C ALA A 49 -3.34 -6.59 -3.40
N SER A 50 -3.17 -6.27 -2.11
CA SER A 50 -3.11 -7.26 -1.02
C SER A 50 -4.36 -8.12 -1.00
N ARG A 51 -5.55 -7.52 -0.97
CA ARG A 51 -6.83 -8.26 -1.03
C ARG A 51 -6.95 -9.16 -2.25
N THR A 52 -6.48 -8.71 -3.42
CA THR A 52 -6.48 -9.52 -4.63
C THR A 52 -5.56 -10.73 -4.47
N TYR A 53 -4.37 -10.53 -3.90
CA TYR A 53 -3.44 -11.61 -3.61
C TYR A 53 -4.06 -12.66 -2.67
N LEU A 54 -4.92 -12.26 -1.73
CA LEU A 54 -5.55 -13.19 -0.78
C LEU A 54 -6.57 -14.12 -1.41
N VAL A 55 -7.39 -13.58 -2.32
CA VAL A 55 -8.60 -14.27 -2.81
C VAL A 55 -8.38 -15.05 -4.11
N VAL A 56 -7.26 -14.83 -4.79
CA VAL A 56 -6.98 -15.52 -6.05
C VAL A 56 -6.56 -16.96 -5.76
N ASP A 57 -7.45 -17.88 -6.11
CA ASP A 57 -7.20 -19.31 -6.18
C ASP A 57 -7.57 -19.81 -7.58
N VAL A 58 -6.67 -20.57 -8.21
CA VAL A 58 -6.89 -21.17 -9.53
C VAL A 58 -7.33 -22.63 -9.48
N ASN A 59 -7.76 -23.11 -8.31
CA ASN A 59 -8.17 -24.50 -8.10
C ASN A 59 -7.06 -25.47 -8.53
N ALA A 60 -5.81 -25.12 -8.19
CA ALA A 60 -4.67 -25.96 -8.46
C ALA A 60 -4.75 -27.23 -7.61
N ASN A 61 -4.20 -28.34 -8.11
CA ASN A 61 -4.09 -29.59 -7.35
C ASN A 61 -2.88 -29.60 -6.37
N ARG A 62 -2.18 -28.48 -6.22
CA ARG A 62 -0.99 -28.34 -5.37
C ARG A 62 -1.08 -27.05 -4.54
N PRO A 63 -0.68 -27.08 -3.26
CA PRO A 63 -0.64 -25.93 -2.36
C PRO A 63 -0.12 -24.62 -2.98
N ASN A 64 1.12 -24.61 -3.48
CA ASN A 64 1.76 -23.38 -3.96
C ASN A 64 1.39 -23.06 -5.44
N GLY A 65 0.42 -23.78 -6.01
CA GLY A 65 0.07 -23.66 -7.43
C GLY A 65 -0.60 -22.34 -7.82
N SER A 66 -1.18 -21.62 -6.84
CA SER A 66 -1.92 -20.38 -7.06
C SER A 66 -1.09 -19.11 -6.84
N ASP A 67 0.11 -19.22 -6.27
CA ASP A 67 0.91 -18.12 -5.72
C ASP A 67 1.41 -17.12 -6.75
N ALA A 68 2.06 -17.62 -7.80
CA ALA A 68 2.59 -16.79 -8.87
C ALA A 68 1.47 -16.07 -9.63
N ILE A 69 0.31 -16.72 -9.76
CA ILE A 69 -0.86 -16.15 -10.43
C ILE A 69 -1.50 -15.07 -9.55
N ALA A 70 -1.67 -15.34 -8.26
CA ALA A 70 -2.14 -14.35 -7.30
C ALA A 70 -1.23 -13.12 -7.26
N GLN A 71 0.09 -13.29 -7.30
CA GLN A 71 1.05 -12.19 -7.36
C GLN A 71 0.91 -11.37 -8.64
N SER A 72 0.77 -12.03 -9.80
CA SER A 72 0.55 -11.37 -11.09
C SER A 72 -0.75 -10.56 -11.11
N GLU A 73 -1.84 -11.14 -10.58
CA GLU A 73 -3.13 -10.45 -10.48
C GLU A 73 -3.09 -9.27 -9.50
N ALA A 74 -2.42 -9.41 -8.37
CA ALA A 74 -2.20 -8.32 -7.43
C ALA A 74 -1.42 -7.16 -8.06
N GLN A 75 -0.35 -7.47 -8.82
CA GLN A 75 0.39 -6.47 -9.58
C GLN A 75 -0.52 -5.78 -10.61
N ARG A 76 -1.35 -6.54 -11.33
CA ARG A 76 -2.30 -6.02 -12.32
C ARG A 76 -3.34 -5.10 -11.68
N VAL A 77 -3.82 -5.41 -10.48
CA VAL A 77 -4.76 -4.54 -9.75
C VAL A 77 -4.05 -3.29 -9.24
N PHE A 78 -2.83 -3.43 -8.73
CA PHE A 78 -2.03 -2.29 -8.28
C PHE A 78 -1.82 -1.26 -9.39
N THR A 79 -1.43 -1.71 -10.59
CA THR A 79 -1.14 -0.81 -11.73
C THR A 79 -2.36 -0.08 -12.28
N LYS A 80 -3.60 -0.50 -11.94
CA LYS A 80 -4.81 0.26 -12.28
C LYS A 80 -4.93 1.55 -11.49
N TYR A 81 -4.41 1.57 -10.26
CA TYR A 81 -4.55 2.71 -9.35
C TYR A 81 -3.30 3.57 -9.31
N LEU A 82 -2.11 2.95 -9.39
CA LEU A 82 -0.85 3.68 -9.28
C LEU A 82 0.17 3.19 -10.29
N ASN A 83 0.84 4.15 -10.95
CA ASN A 83 1.93 3.82 -11.86
C ASN A 83 3.12 3.24 -11.06
N PRO A 84 3.59 2.02 -11.37
CA PRO A 84 4.72 1.40 -10.69
C PRO A 84 6.01 2.21 -10.81
N SER A 85 6.15 3.13 -11.78
CA SER A 85 7.31 4.03 -11.85
C SER A 85 7.45 4.99 -10.66
N LYS A 86 6.41 5.18 -9.84
CA LYS A 86 6.46 6.03 -8.64
C LYS A 86 7.18 5.38 -7.44
N GLY A 87 7.53 4.10 -7.52
CA GLY A 87 8.11 3.39 -6.39
C GLY A 87 8.41 1.92 -6.68
N LYS A 88 8.48 1.12 -5.63
CA LYS A 88 8.72 -0.31 -5.71
C LYS A 88 7.57 -1.05 -5.05
N PHE A 89 6.78 -1.73 -5.86
CA PHE A 89 5.75 -2.66 -5.39
C PHE A 89 6.38 -4.03 -5.14
N TYR A 90 5.98 -4.68 -4.06
CA TYR A 90 6.43 -6.02 -3.71
C TYR A 90 5.31 -6.82 -3.03
N ILE A 91 5.43 -8.14 -3.10
CA ILE A 91 4.58 -9.09 -2.38
C ILE A 91 5.47 -9.91 -1.45
N ASN A 92 5.06 -10.01 -0.20
CA ASN A 92 5.63 -10.92 0.77
C ASN A 92 4.86 -12.25 0.70
N ASN A 93 5.44 -13.22 0.00
CA ASN A 93 4.92 -14.59 -0.04
C ASN A 93 5.32 -15.32 1.27
N PRO A 94 4.48 -16.18 1.87
CA PRO A 94 4.86 -17.04 3.00
C PRO A 94 6.17 -17.82 2.82
N ASP A 95 6.52 -18.23 1.58
CA ASP A 95 7.78 -18.92 1.27
C ASP A 95 9.01 -17.98 1.33
N ALA A 96 8.81 -16.66 1.30
CA ALA A 96 9.85 -15.66 1.17
C ALA A 96 10.22 -14.95 2.48
N ILE A 97 9.47 -15.19 3.57
CA ILE A 97 9.65 -14.49 4.86
C ILE A 97 9.50 -15.42 6.07
N ASP A 98 10.40 -15.28 7.06
CA ASP A 98 10.37 -16.01 8.35
C ASP A 98 9.26 -15.52 9.31
N GLY A 99 8.14 -15.03 8.78
CA GLY A 99 7.08 -14.43 9.58
C GLY A 99 5.73 -14.40 8.86
N LEU A 100 4.94 -15.47 9.02
CA LEU A 100 3.56 -15.59 8.55
C LEU A 100 2.66 -14.33 8.75
N PRO A 101 2.78 -13.51 9.83
CA PRO A 101 1.96 -12.30 9.96
C PRO A 101 2.29 -11.19 8.94
N TYR A 102 3.41 -11.26 8.22
CA TYR A 102 3.84 -10.23 7.26
C TYR A 102 3.54 -10.59 5.80
N VAL A 103 2.65 -11.57 5.57
CA VAL A 103 2.21 -11.96 4.24
C VAL A 103 1.22 -10.94 3.67
N GLY A 104 1.48 -10.45 2.46
CA GLY A 104 0.65 -9.45 1.80
C GLY A 104 1.41 -8.59 0.81
N ALA A 105 0.92 -7.36 0.58
CA ALA A 105 1.52 -6.42 -0.37
C ALA A 105 2.18 -5.23 0.32
N GLY A 106 3.23 -4.72 -0.30
CA GLY A 106 3.91 -3.49 0.11
C GLY A 106 4.29 -2.62 -1.08
N PHE A 107 4.42 -1.32 -0.81
CA PHE A 107 4.84 -0.32 -1.78
C PHE A 107 5.74 0.73 -1.12
N GLU A 108 6.97 0.82 -1.61
CA GLU A 108 7.96 1.81 -1.17
C GLU A 108 7.99 2.95 -2.19
N PHE A 109 7.83 4.19 -1.74
CA PHE A 109 7.83 5.35 -2.63
C PHE A 109 8.49 6.55 -1.99
N LYS A 110 8.86 7.51 -2.83
CA LYS A 110 9.50 8.75 -2.40
C LYS A 110 8.57 9.92 -2.61
N GLN A 111 8.52 10.81 -1.63
CA GLN A 111 7.65 11.97 -1.69
C GLN A 111 8.33 13.21 -1.14
N LYS A 112 8.08 14.33 -1.81
CA LYS A 112 8.70 15.61 -1.47
C LYS A 112 7.72 16.49 -0.71
N PHE A 113 8.01 16.73 0.56
CA PHE A 113 7.26 17.68 1.40
C PHE A 113 7.89 19.07 1.35
N SER A 114 7.90 19.69 0.17
CA SER A 114 8.42 21.06 -0.01
C SER A 114 7.51 21.89 -0.91
N PHE A 115 7.37 23.18 -0.58
CA PHE A 115 6.84 24.19 -1.48
C PHE A 115 7.85 25.34 -1.61
N GLY A 116 8.51 25.46 -2.76
CA GLY A 116 9.57 26.45 -2.98
C GLY A 116 10.75 26.25 -2.03
N MET A 117 11.11 27.28 -1.25
CA MET A 117 12.17 27.23 -0.24
C MET A 117 11.68 26.76 1.15
N ILE A 118 10.38 26.53 1.33
CA ILE A 118 9.78 26.18 2.62
C ILE A 118 9.44 24.68 2.63
N GLY A 119 10.06 23.93 3.54
CA GLY A 119 9.83 22.50 3.74
C GLY A 119 11.10 21.66 3.77
N VAL A 120 10.95 20.34 3.59
CA VAL A 120 12.04 19.36 3.62
C VAL A 120 12.73 19.34 2.24
N LYS A 121 14.06 19.50 2.21
CA LYS A 121 14.82 19.53 0.94
C LYS A 121 14.97 18.15 0.30
N ASP A 122 15.06 17.13 1.15
CA ASP A 122 15.24 15.75 0.74
C ASP A 122 13.89 15.04 0.59
N ASP A 123 13.85 14.08 -0.32
CA ASP A 123 12.68 13.24 -0.49
C ASP A 123 12.54 12.30 0.72
N MET A 124 11.33 12.22 1.28
CA MET A 124 11.02 11.23 2.31
C MET A 124 10.75 9.88 1.66
N ASN A 125 11.40 8.84 2.16
CA ASN A 125 11.04 7.46 1.86
C ASN A 125 9.81 7.09 2.70
N LEU A 126 8.74 6.69 2.02
CA LEU A 126 7.49 6.27 2.61
C LEU A 126 7.21 4.83 2.24
N ASN A 127 6.65 4.09 3.19
CA ASN A 127 6.24 2.71 2.99
C ASN A 127 4.73 2.58 3.22
N SER A 128 4.07 1.93 2.29
CA SER A 128 2.69 1.48 2.41
C SER A 128 2.69 -0.03 2.51
N GLU A 129 2.11 -0.57 3.58
CA GLU A 129 2.11 -1.99 3.88
C GLU A 129 0.70 -2.47 4.17
N SER A 130 0.34 -3.62 3.62
CA SER A 130 -0.93 -4.29 3.86
C SER A 130 -0.69 -5.79 4.00
N PHE A 131 -0.29 -6.18 5.20
CA PHE A 131 -0.05 -7.57 5.58
C PHE A 131 -1.31 -8.17 6.21
N LEU A 132 -2.23 -8.55 5.34
CA LEU A 132 -3.52 -9.09 5.76
C LEU A 132 -3.46 -10.61 6.02
N GLY A 133 -2.32 -11.25 5.72
CA GLY A 133 -2.19 -12.71 5.72
C GLY A 133 -2.88 -13.31 4.50
N ARG A 134 -2.45 -14.50 4.07
CA ARG A 134 -3.07 -15.20 2.93
C ARG A 134 -3.93 -16.35 3.40
N GLU A 135 -5.13 -16.43 2.83
CA GLU A 135 -6.03 -17.57 3.01
C GLU A 135 -5.38 -18.83 2.40
N PRO A 136 -5.47 -19.99 3.07
CA PRO A 136 -4.99 -21.23 2.49
C PRO A 136 -5.76 -21.52 1.19
N THR A 137 -5.03 -21.96 0.18
CA THR A 137 -5.61 -22.45 -1.07
C THR A 137 -6.45 -23.71 -0.81
N ARG A 138 -7.37 -24.02 -1.73
CA ARG A 138 -8.19 -25.25 -1.64
C ARG A 138 -7.34 -26.52 -1.56
N ALA A 139 -6.17 -26.52 -2.20
CA ALA A 139 -5.23 -27.63 -2.11
C ALA A 139 -4.58 -27.76 -0.72
N GLU A 140 -4.15 -26.64 -0.13
CA GLU A 140 -3.64 -26.61 1.26
C GLU A 140 -4.71 -27.05 2.26
N CYS A 141 -5.94 -26.59 2.06
CA CYS A 141 -7.08 -27.04 2.84
C CYS A 141 -7.27 -28.57 2.76
N ALA A 142 -7.26 -29.14 1.55
CA ALA A 142 -7.41 -30.57 1.37
C ALA A 142 -6.30 -31.37 2.07
N GLU A 143 -5.06 -30.87 2.01
CA GLU A 143 -3.91 -31.47 2.68
C GLU A 143 -4.01 -31.39 4.22
N ARG A 144 -4.42 -30.23 4.76
CA ARG A 144 -4.62 -30.05 6.21
C ARG A 144 -5.71 -30.96 6.75
N ILE A 145 -6.81 -31.10 6.03
CA ILE A 145 -7.90 -32.01 6.39
C ILE A 145 -7.40 -33.46 6.35
N CYS A 146 -6.70 -33.85 5.28
CA CYS A 146 -6.06 -35.16 5.13
C CYS A 146 -5.13 -35.48 6.32
N TYR A 147 -4.28 -34.53 6.71
CA TYR A 147 -3.41 -34.65 7.88
C TYR A 147 -4.18 -34.86 9.19
N ALA A 148 -5.26 -34.10 9.41
CA ALA A 148 -6.11 -34.25 10.60
C ALA A 148 -6.78 -35.64 10.67
N PHE A 149 -7.25 -36.17 9.53
CA PHE A 149 -7.82 -37.53 9.46
C PHE A 149 -6.80 -38.62 9.76
N HIS A 150 -5.56 -38.47 9.27
CA HIS A 150 -4.47 -39.38 9.63
C HIS A 150 -4.20 -39.39 11.13
N GLY A 151 -4.25 -38.22 11.79
CA GLY A 151 -4.13 -38.12 13.24
C GLY A 151 -5.24 -38.85 14.03
N ALA A 152 -6.41 -39.05 13.41
CA ALA A 152 -7.54 -39.79 13.97
C ALA A 152 -7.56 -41.28 13.59
N GLY A 153 -6.56 -41.79 12.87
CA GLY A 153 -6.48 -43.18 12.41
C GLY A 153 -7.25 -43.48 11.12
N GLY A 154 -7.74 -42.44 10.43
CA GLY A 154 -8.37 -42.53 9.12
C GLY A 154 -7.40 -42.35 7.95
N GLY A 155 -7.91 -42.45 6.72
CA GLY A 155 -7.16 -42.22 5.49
C GLY A 155 -7.84 -41.18 4.59
N CYS A 156 -7.07 -40.59 3.68
CA CYS A 156 -7.52 -39.50 2.80
C CYS A 156 -8.39 -39.97 1.62
N GLU A 157 -8.61 -41.29 1.51
CA GLU A 157 -9.51 -41.91 0.53
C GLU A 157 -10.99 -41.55 0.77
N SER A 158 -11.35 -41.09 1.97
CA SER A 158 -12.72 -40.67 2.34
C SER A 158 -13.05 -39.22 1.99
N LEU A 159 -12.11 -38.48 1.38
CA LEU A 159 -12.26 -37.08 0.98
C LEU A 159 -13.17 -36.89 -0.25
N VAL A 160 -14.16 -37.75 -0.50
CA VAL A 160 -15.04 -37.63 -1.68
C VAL A 160 -16.28 -36.75 -1.38
N HIS A 161 -16.53 -36.43 -0.10
CA HIS A 161 -17.78 -35.79 0.35
C HIS A 161 -17.60 -34.49 1.14
N PHE A 162 -16.44 -33.85 1.08
CA PHE A 162 -16.19 -32.57 1.73
C PHE A 162 -16.29 -31.42 0.73
N THR A 163 -16.87 -30.29 1.16
CA THR A 163 -17.09 -29.12 0.31
C THR A 163 -16.00 -28.08 0.58
N LEU A 164 -15.02 -27.98 -0.33
CA LEU A 164 -13.91 -26.99 -0.30
C LEU A 164 -14.33 -25.60 -0.80
N TYR A 165 -15.60 -25.22 -0.64
CA TYR A 165 -16.12 -23.98 -1.24
C TYR A 165 -15.94 -22.73 -0.37
N ASP A 166 -15.41 -22.87 0.84
CA ASP A 166 -15.11 -21.75 1.74
C ASP A 166 -13.61 -21.74 2.04
N ASN A 167 -12.94 -20.66 1.63
CA ASN A 167 -11.48 -20.45 1.66
C ASN A 167 -10.99 -20.07 3.08
N GLY A 168 -11.47 -20.83 4.06
CA GLY A 168 -11.14 -20.71 5.48
C GLY A 168 -11.02 -22.05 6.19
N CYS A 169 -10.78 -23.14 5.47
CA CYS A 169 -10.48 -24.44 6.07
C CYS A 169 -9.18 -24.40 6.92
#